data_AF-A0A534AT37-F1
#
_entry.id   AF-A0A534AT37-F1
#
_cell.length_a   1.000
_cell.length_b   1.000
_cell.length_c   1.000
_cell.angle_alpha   90.00
_cell.angle_beta   90.00
_cell.angle_gamma   90.00
#
_symmetry.space_group_name_H-M   'P 1'
#
loop_
_entity.id
_entity.type
_entity.pdbx_description
1 polymer ?
#
loop_
_entity_poly.entity_id
_entity_poly.type
_entity_poly.pdbx_seq_one_letter_code
_entity_poly.pdbx_strand_id
1 'polypeptide(L)'
;MLIGLLTVSSVLFGDYFGDSIRVLEPNNVVAEIGRQLRGPLHFALHGLVAAPFWLALAGAVTAWVFFLRQPALADWAARSLGWLRTLLVEKYYFDWFNEKVIAALTRLIGVGLWKGGDEGLIDGAMVNGTAATIGWFGSVVRRVQSGYLYSYAFWMVIGLAVLLGWFLLRL
;
A
#
# COMPACT_ATOMS: atom_id res chain seq x y z
N MET A 1 36.16 -1.29 5.16
CA MET A 1 37.15 -1.56 4.10
C MET A 1 38.06 -2.74 4.39
N LEU A 2 38.61 -2.90 5.61
CA LEU A 2 39.60 -3.94 5.91
C LEU A 2 39.11 -5.38 5.67
N ILE A 3 37.87 -5.71 6.05
CA ILE A 3 37.30 -7.04 5.84
C ILE A 3 37.23 -7.36 4.34
N GLY A 4 36.72 -6.43 3.51
CA GLY A 4 36.66 -6.62 2.06
C GLY A 4 38.04 -6.79 1.41
N LEU A 5 39.07 -6.08 1.88
CA LEU A 5 40.43 -6.26 1.38
C LEU A 5 40.96 -7.69 1.60
N LEU A 6 40.61 -8.30 2.73
CA LEU A 6 41.05 -9.64 3.14
C LEU A 6 40.20 -10.76 2.52
N THR A 7 38.91 -10.54 2.33
CA THR A 7 37.97 -11.60 1.94
C THR A 7 37.56 -11.59 0.48
N VAL A 8 37.72 -10.47 -0.24
CA VAL A 8 37.23 -10.36 -1.63
C VAL A 8 37.85 -11.43 -2.54
N SER A 9 39.14 -11.74 -2.38
CA SER A 9 39.81 -12.76 -3.18
C SER A 9 39.35 -14.18 -2.83
N SER A 10 39.16 -14.49 -1.54
CA SER A 10 38.74 -15.83 -1.11
C SER A 10 37.26 -16.12 -1.44
N VAL A 11 36.42 -15.08 -1.42
CA VAL A 11 34.98 -15.20 -1.66
C VAL A 11 34.65 -15.21 -3.15
N LEU A 12 35.33 -14.41 -3.98
CA LEU A 12 35.07 -14.33 -5.44
C LEU A 12 35.85 -15.37 -6.25
N PHE A 13 37.08 -15.69 -5.86
CA PHE A 13 37.98 -16.55 -6.64
C PHE A 13 38.43 -17.81 -5.88
N GLY A 14 38.02 -17.96 -4.63
CA GLY A 14 38.29 -19.14 -3.81
C GLY A 14 37.09 -20.07 -3.72
N ASP A 15 37.22 -21.12 -2.90
CA ASP A 15 36.23 -22.18 -2.74
C ASP A 15 35.19 -21.88 -1.64
N TYR A 16 34.92 -20.60 -1.36
CA TYR A 16 34.03 -20.20 -0.25
C TYR A 16 32.60 -20.73 -0.40
N PHE A 17 32.11 -20.85 -1.65
CA PHE A 17 30.75 -21.31 -1.94
C PHE A 17 30.67 -22.80 -2.32
N GLY A 18 31.80 -23.50 -2.48
CA GLY A 18 31.83 -24.89 -2.92
C GLY A 18 30.92 -25.17 -4.12
N ASP A 19 30.07 -26.19 -4.02
CA ASP A 19 29.10 -26.59 -5.05
C ASP A 19 27.83 -25.74 -5.14
N SER A 20 27.63 -24.78 -4.23
CA SER A 20 26.35 -24.05 -4.13
C SER A 20 26.14 -23.02 -5.25
N ILE A 21 27.22 -22.51 -5.85
CA ILE A 21 27.17 -21.55 -6.96
C ILE A 21 28.01 -22.09 -8.12
N ARG A 22 27.34 -22.49 -9.21
CA ARG A 22 27.99 -22.97 -10.44
C ARG A 22 27.93 -21.89 -11.51
N VAL A 23 29.09 -21.43 -11.95
CA VAL A 23 29.20 -20.47 -13.06
C VAL A 23 29.39 -21.24 -14.36
N LEU A 24 28.42 -21.14 -15.27
CA LEU A 24 28.49 -21.79 -16.58
C LEU A 24 29.57 -21.11 -17.44
N GLU A 25 30.37 -21.91 -18.14
CA GLU A 25 31.48 -21.48 -18.99
C GLU A 25 31.13 -20.37 -20.01
N PRO A 26 29.97 -20.43 -20.70
CA PRO A 26 29.56 -19.37 -21.63
C PRO A 26 29.27 -18.02 -20.96
N ASN A 27 28.99 -18.01 -19.66
CA ASN A 27 28.56 -16.83 -18.89
C ASN A 27 29.53 -16.54 -17.73
N ASN A 28 30.81 -16.93 -17.85
CA ASN A 28 31.76 -16.81 -16.76
C ASN A 28 32.31 -15.38 -16.58
N VAL A 29 31.43 -14.48 -16.15
CA VAL A 29 31.74 -13.08 -15.84
C VAL A 29 32.73 -12.97 -14.68
N VAL A 30 32.70 -13.93 -13.75
CA VAL A 30 33.62 -13.94 -12.59
C VAL A 30 35.06 -14.15 -13.03
N ALA A 31 35.31 -15.10 -13.94
CA ALA A 31 36.65 -15.32 -14.50
C ALA A 31 37.14 -14.10 -15.30
N GLU A 32 36.25 -13.43 -16.04
CA GLU A 32 36.60 -12.22 -16.78
C GLU A 32 36.94 -11.05 -15.85
N ILE A 33 36.17 -10.84 -14.78
CA ILE A 33 36.49 -9.85 -13.73
C ILE A 33 37.82 -10.19 -13.06
N GLY A 34 38.11 -11.48 -12.82
CA GLY A 34 39.38 -11.93 -12.23
C GLY A 34 40.61 -11.59 -13.08
N ARG A 35 40.47 -11.53 -14.41
CA ARG A 35 41.56 -11.10 -15.31
C ARG A 35 41.85 -9.60 -15.19
N GLN A 36 40.81 -8.80 -14.94
CA GLN A 36 40.90 -7.35 -14.84
C GLN A 36 41.27 -6.87 -13.43
N LEU A 37 40.89 -7.66 -12.41
CA LEU A 37 41.13 -7.35 -11.00
C LEU A 37 42.56 -7.72 -10.60
N ARG A 38 43.51 -6.80 -10.83
CA ARG A 38 44.94 -6.97 -10.49
C ARG A 38 45.22 -7.08 -8.97
N GLY A 39 44.23 -6.77 -8.13
CA GLY A 39 44.29 -6.95 -6.69
C GLY A 39 43.39 -5.96 -5.93
N PRO A 40 42.95 -6.29 -4.70
CA PRO A 40 42.02 -5.47 -3.93
C PRO A 40 42.56 -4.07 -3.60
N LEU A 41 43.86 -3.97 -3.32
CA LEU A 41 44.52 -2.70 -3.02
C LEU A 41 44.63 -1.81 -4.27
N HIS A 42 44.98 -2.41 -5.42
CA HIS A 42 45.05 -1.68 -6.69
C HIS A 42 43.67 -1.15 -7.09
N PHE A 43 42.61 -1.95 -6.91
CA PHE A 43 41.24 -1.52 -7.13
C PHE A 43 40.85 -0.33 -6.24
N ALA A 44 41.20 -0.39 -4.95
CA ALA A 44 40.93 0.71 -4.01
C ALA A 44 41.67 2.00 -4.40
N LEU A 45 42.96 1.90 -4.77
CA LEU A 45 43.75 3.04 -5.23
C LEU A 45 43.26 3.60 -6.57
N HIS A 46 42.83 2.72 -7.48
CA HIS A 46 42.21 3.14 -8.74
C HIS A 46 40.94 3.97 -8.50
N GLY A 47 40.18 3.66 -7.45
CA GLY A 47 39.03 4.45 -7.03
C GLY A 47 39.36 5.92 -6.75
N LEU A 48 40.57 6.24 -6.29
CA LEU A 48 41.00 7.63 -6.01
C LEU A 48 41.37 8.42 -7.27
N VAL A 49 41.78 7.74 -8.33
CA VAL A 49 42.08 8.38 -9.62
C VAL A 49 40.89 8.34 -10.57
N ALA A 50 39.85 7.58 -10.23
CA ALA A 50 38.65 7.44 -11.04
C ALA A 50 37.86 8.76 -11.14
N ALA A 51 37.24 8.98 -12.29
CA ALA A 51 36.42 10.18 -12.54
C ALA A 51 35.34 10.45 -11.47
N PRO A 52 34.61 9.43 -10.94
CA PRO A 52 33.62 9.66 -9.89
C PRO A 52 34.19 10.27 -8.61
N PHE A 53 35.42 9.90 -8.22
CA PHE A 53 36.07 10.46 -7.04
C PHE A 53 36.35 11.96 -7.22
N TRP A 54 36.91 12.33 -8.37
CA TRP A 54 37.17 13.74 -8.69
C TRP A 54 35.90 14.56 -8.86
N LEU A 55 34.83 13.99 -9.44
CA LEU A 55 33.53 14.65 -9.52
C LEU A 55 32.91 14.88 -8.13
N ALA A 56 32.97 13.88 -7.25
CA ALA A 56 32.50 14.01 -5.87
C ALA A 56 33.32 15.05 -5.09
N LEU A 57 34.65 15.03 -5.24
CA LEU A 57 35.55 16.00 -4.62
C LEU A 57 35.29 17.42 -5.15
N ALA A 58 35.10 17.58 -6.47
CA ALA A 58 34.73 18.86 -7.07
C ALA A 58 33.38 19.36 -6.53
N GLY A 59 32.39 18.48 -6.37
CA GLY A 59 31.12 18.81 -5.73
C GLY A 59 31.28 19.28 -4.28
N ALA A 60 32.09 18.57 -3.49
CA ALA A 60 32.38 18.92 -2.10
C ALA A 60 33.13 20.25 -1.98
N VAL A 61 34.14 20.49 -2.82
CA VAL A 61 34.88 21.76 -2.88
C VAL A 61 33.95 22.90 -3.31
N THR A 62 33.09 22.67 -4.31
CA THR A 62 32.11 23.67 -4.76
C THR A 62 31.15 24.04 -3.62
N ALA A 63 30.63 23.04 -2.90
CA ALA A 63 29.78 23.27 -1.73
C ALA A 63 30.54 24.03 -0.62
N TRP A 64 31.79 23.66 -0.33
CA TRP A 64 32.63 24.35 0.65
C TRP A 64 32.84 25.84 0.28
N VAL A 65 33.11 26.13 -1.00
CA VAL A 65 33.25 27.51 -1.47
C VAL A 65 31.93 28.27 -1.33
N PHE A 66 30.82 27.69 -1.76
CA PHE A 66 29.50 28.34 -1.75
C PHE A 66 28.97 28.60 -0.33
N PHE A 67 29.20 27.68 0.60
CA PHE A 67 28.61 27.77 1.95
C PHE A 67 29.55 28.32 3.02
N LEU A 68 30.86 28.06 2.94
CA LEU A 68 31.82 28.48 3.97
C LEU A 68 32.72 29.63 3.55
N ARG A 69 33.16 29.68 2.29
CA ARG A 69 34.10 30.72 1.84
C ARG A 69 33.40 31.99 1.37
N GLN A 70 32.35 31.87 0.56
CA GLN A 70 31.66 33.00 -0.05
C GLN A 70 30.14 32.76 -0.21
N PRO A 71 29.36 32.94 0.88
CA PRO A 71 27.90 32.77 0.87
C PRO A 71 27.17 33.61 -0.17
N ALA A 72 27.73 34.76 -0.56
CA ALA A 72 27.15 35.63 -1.59
C ALA A 72 26.98 34.93 -2.95
N LEU A 73 27.83 33.93 -3.28
CA LEU A 73 27.66 33.14 -4.50
C LEU A 73 26.45 32.21 -4.42
N ALA A 74 26.18 31.64 -3.24
CA ALA A 74 24.99 30.83 -3.00
C ALA A 74 23.72 31.68 -3.06
N ASP A 75 23.74 32.88 -2.49
CA ASP A 75 22.61 33.83 -2.56
C ASP A 75 22.33 34.28 -4.00
N TRP A 76 23.39 34.56 -4.77
CA TRP A 76 23.25 34.88 -6.19
C TRP A 76 22.67 33.70 -6.98
N ALA A 77 23.19 32.49 -6.77
CA ALA A 77 22.69 31.29 -7.44
C ALA A 77 21.22 31.01 -7.07
N ALA A 78 20.84 31.19 -5.80
CA ALA A 78 19.47 31.03 -5.34
C ALA A 78 18.51 32.06 -5.95
N ARG A 79 18.98 33.28 -6.25
CA ARG A 79 18.18 34.31 -6.95
C ARG A 79 18.05 34.02 -8.44
N SER A 80 19.16 33.71 -9.10
CA SER A 80 19.21 33.44 -10.54
C SER A 80 18.49 32.15 -10.92
N LEU A 81 18.58 31.11 -10.09
CA LEU A 81 17.95 29.80 -10.28
C LEU A 81 16.78 29.59 -9.32
N GLY A 82 16.06 30.67 -8.96
CA GLY A 82 14.98 30.62 -7.98
C GLY A 82 13.91 29.57 -8.30
N TRP A 83 13.56 29.40 -9.58
CA TRP A 83 12.61 28.37 -10.03
C TRP A 83 13.10 26.95 -9.74
N LEU A 84 14.38 26.67 -10.01
CA LEU A 84 14.99 25.35 -9.79
C LEU A 84 15.13 25.09 -8.29
N ARG A 85 15.53 26.10 -7.52
CA ARG A 85 15.55 26.04 -6.06
C ARG A 85 14.17 25.69 -5.52
N THR A 86 13.12 26.37 -5.96
CA THR A 86 11.75 26.08 -5.51
C THR A 86 11.36 24.64 -5.83
N LEU A 87 11.65 24.14 -7.05
CA LEU A 87 11.39 22.74 -7.40
C LEU A 87 12.12 21.76 -6.48
N LEU A 88 13.41 21.97 -6.22
CA LEU A 88 14.21 21.09 -5.38
C LEU A 88 13.79 21.16 -3.90
N VAL A 89 13.45 22.36 -3.41
CA VAL A 89 12.98 22.59 -2.03
C VAL A 89 11.61 21.93 -1.81
N GLU A 90 10.71 22.04 -2.77
CA GLU A 90 9.40 21.38 -2.75
C GLU A 90 9.47 19.89 -3.09
N LYS A 91 10.68 19.30 -3.14
CA LYS A 91 10.92 17.88 -3.49
C LYS A 91 10.20 17.47 -4.77
N TYR A 92 10.28 18.32 -5.80
CA TYR A 92 9.60 18.16 -7.08
C TYR A 92 8.06 18.07 -6.96
N TYR A 93 7.47 18.62 -5.88
CA TYR A 93 6.05 18.57 -5.57
C TYR A 93 5.48 17.16 -5.39
N PHE A 94 6.31 16.13 -5.20
CA PHE A 94 5.83 14.77 -4.97
C PHE A 94 4.99 14.65 -3.70
N ASP A 95 5.42 15.27 -2.60
CA ASP A 95 4.68 15.24 -1.34
C ASP A 95 3.31 15.91 -1.49
N TRP A 96 3.28 17.10 -2.10
CA TRP A 96 2.04 17.84 -2.38
C TRP A 96 1.08 17.04 -3.26
N PHE A 97 1.59 16.40 -4.32
CA PHE A 97 0.79 15.59 -5.23
C PHE A 97 0.20 14.36 -4.53
N ASN A 98 1.01 13.64 -3.76
CA ASN A 98 0.54 12.48 -3.00
C ASN A 98 -0.55 12.87 -1.99
N GLU A 99 -0.36 13.96 -1.25
CA GLU A 99 -1.32 14.38 -0.24
C GLU A 99 -2.61 14.96 -0.83
N LYS A 100 -2.49 15.84 -1.83
CA LYS A 100 -3.65 16.57 -2.38
C LYS A 100 -4.40 15.80 -3.45
N VAL A 101 -3.71 14.96 -4.22
CA VAL A 101 -4.32 14.21 -5.31
C VAL A 101 -4.61 12.79 -4.85
N ILE A 102 -3.57 12.01 -4.53
CA ILE A 102 -3.77 10.58 -4.24
C ILE A 102 -4.58 10.38 -2.97
N ALA A 103 -4.15 10.95 -1.85
CA ALA A 103 -4.83 10.73 -0.57
C ALA A 103 -6.25 11.31 -0.56
N ALA A 104 -6.49 12.47 -1.19
CA ALA A 104 -7.82 13.03 -1.30
C ALA A 104 -8.75 12.16 -2.17
N LEU A 105 -8.28 11.66 -3.30
CA LEU A 105 -9.04 10.75 -4.16
C LEU A 105 -9.37 9.45 -3.43
N THR A 106 -8.40 8.84 -2.75
CA THR A 106 -8.63 7.62 -1.97
C THR A 106 -9.65 7.85 -0.85
N ARG A 107 -9.58 8.98 -0.14
CA ARG A 107 -10.60 9.33 0.88
C ARG A 107 -11.98 9.53 0.26
N LEU A 108 -12.08 10.21 -0.87
CA LEU A 108 -13.35 10.44 -1.55
C LEU A 108 -13.99 9.13 -1.98
N ILE A 109 -13.20 8.24 -2.60
CA ILE A 109 -13.65 6.91 -3.01
C ILE A 109 -14.08 6.10 -1.79
N GLY A 110 -13.29 6.11 -0.70
CA GLY A 110 -13.63 5.42 0.54
C GLY A 110 -14.94 5.92 1.17
N VAL A 111 -15.15 7.23 1.22
CA VAL A 111 -16.41 7.83 1.72
C VAL A 111 -17.58 7.49 0.80
N GLY A 112 -17.39 7.49 -0.52
CA GLY A 112 -18.41 7.11 -1.48
C GLY A 112 -18.84 5.64 -1.34
N LEU A 113 -17.87 4.73 -1.18
CA LEU A 113 -18.13 3.31 -0.93
C LEU A 113 -18.82 3.07 0.42
N TRP A 114 -18.38 3.76 1.48
CA TRP A 114 -18.98 3.62 2.81
C TRP A 114 -20.42 4.14 2.85
N LYS A 115 -20.65 5.40 2.45
CA LYS A 115 -22.00 6.00 2.49
C LYS A 115 -22.94 5.39 1.46
N GLY A 116 -22.45 5.13 0.26
CA GLY A 116 -23.26 4.58 -0.84
C GLY A 116 -23.51 3.09 -0.72
N GLY A 117 -22.50 2.32 -0.30
CA GLY A 117 -22.57 0.86 -0.22
C GLY A 117 -23.13 0.38 1.11
N ASP A 118 -22.54 0.81 2.23
CA ASP A 118 -22.86 0.24 3.54
C ASP A 118 -24.13 0.89 4.13
N GLU A 119 -24.10 2.21 4.31
CA GLU A 119 -25.20 2.94 4.94
C GLU A 119 -26.48 2.95 4.07
N GLY A 120 -26.33 3.11 2.75
CA GLY A 120 -27.46 3.13 1.83
C GLY A 120 -28.06 1.74 1.53
N LEU A 121 -27.21 0.76 1.25
CA LEU A 121 -27.65 -0.52 0.69
C LEU A 121 -27.88 -1.57 1.79
N ILE A 122 -27.04 -1.62 2.82
CA ILE A 122 -27.17 -2.60 3.91
C ILE A 122 -28.14 -2.07 4.96
N ASP A 123 -27.83 -0.91 5.55
CA ASP A 123 -28.68 -0.35 6.62
C ASP A 123 -30.02 0.17 6.10
N GLY A 124 -29.99 0.88 4.96
CA GLY A 124 -31.19 1.42 4.33
C GLY A 124 -32.12 0.35 3.73
N ALA A 125 -31.62 -0.45 2.79
CA ALA A 125 -32.49 -1.36 2.04
C ALA A 125 -32.75 -2.69 2.76
N MET A 126 -31.73 -3.30 3.39
CA MET A 126 -31.90 -4.62 4.01
C MET A 126 -32.43 -4.52 5.44
N VAL A 127 -31.82 -3.72 6.31
CA VAL A 127 -32.20 -3.66 7.73
C VAL A 127 -33.51 -2.90 7.91
N ASN A 128 -33.59 -1.63 7.48
CA ASN A 128 -34.81 -0.83 7.61
C ASN A 128 -35.97 -1.37 6.75
N GLY A 129 -35.69 -1.89 5.56
CA GLY A 129 -36.71 -2.50 4.70
C GLY A 129 -37.36 -3.74 5.34
N THR A 130 -36.53 -4.59 5.96
CA THR A 130 -37.02 -5.79 6.67
C THR A 130 -37.75 -5.42 7.95
N ALA A 131 -37.21 -4.49 8.75
CA ALA A 131 -37.85 -4.00 9.97
C ALA A 131 -39.20 -3.33 9.69
N ALA A 132 -39.30 -2.52 8.64
CA ALA A 132 -40.54 -1.88 8.22
C ALA A 132 -41.58 -2.91 7.75
N THR A 133 -41.16 -3.94 7.02
CA THR A 133 -42.05 -5.02 6.56
C THR A 133 -42.61 -5.84 7.72
N ILE A 134 -41.75 -6.22 8.67
CA ILE A 134 -42.17 -6.94 9.88
C ILE A 134 -43.10 -6.07 10.74
N GLY A 135 -42.78 -4.78 10.91
CA GLY A 135 -43.62 -3.84 11.63
C GLY A 135 -44.99 -3.66 10.99
N TRP A 136 -45.03 -3.55 9.65
CA TRP A 136 -46.29 -3.49 8.90
C TRP A 136 -47.11 -4.77 9.09
N PHE A 137 -46.50 -5.94 8.92
CA PHE A 137 -47.18 -7.23 9.11
C PHE A 137 -47.73 -7.37 10.54
N GLY A 138 -46.94 -7.04 11.56
CA GLY A 138 -47.38 -7.01 12.96
C GLY A 138 -48.54 -6.04 13.18
N SER A 139 -48.54 -4.88 12.52
CA SER A 139 -49.65 -3.91 12.60
C SER A 139 -50.95 -4.43 11.98
N VAL A 140 -50.86 -5.28 10.95
CA VAL A 140 -52.00 -5.92 10.30
C VAL A 140 -52.52 -7.05 11.16
N VAL A 141 -51.64 -7.94 11.63
CA VAL A 141 -51.99 -9.06 12.53
C VAL A 141 -52.63 -8.55 13.82
N ARG A 142 -52.15 -7.42 14.38
CA ARG A 142 -52.76 -6.80 15.56
C ARG A 142 -54.22 -6.39 15.34
N ARG A 143 -54.62 -6.02 14.12
CA ARG A 143 -56.03 -5.69 13.82
C ARG A 143 -56.93 -6.92 13.74
N VAL A 144 -56.37 -8.08 13.46
CA VAL A 144 -57.10 -9.36 13.48
C VAL A 144 -57.45 -9.76 14.91
N GLN A 145 -56.66 -9.34 15.89
CA GLN A 145 -56.99 -9.44 17.31
C GLN A 145 -58.02 -8.37 17.70
N SER A 146 -59.29 -8.59 17.37
CA SER A 146 -60.40 -7.66 17.59
C SER A 146 -60.90 -7.60 19.04
N GLY A 147 -60.47 -8.53 19.91
CA GLY A 147 -60.85 -8.59 21.33
C GLY A 147 -62.24 -9.18 21.62
N TYR A 148 -63.03 -9.50 20.60
CA TYR A 148 -64.36 -10.10 20.76
C TYR A 148 -64.28 -11.62 21.00
N LEU A 149 -64.90 -12.12 22.08
CA LEU A 149 -64.91 -13.54 22.43
C LEU A 149 -65.41 -14.46 21.30
N TYR A 150 -66.41 -14.00 20.53
CA TYR A 150 -66.96 -14.76 19.39
C TYR A 150 -65.90 -15.05 18.32
N SER A 151 -65.03 -14.09 18.02
CA SER A 151 -63.95 -14.26 17.04
C SER A 151 -62.95 -15.33 17.49
N TYR A 152 -62.63 -15.42 18.78
CA TYR A 152 -61.75 -16.46 19.31
C TYR A 152 -62.38 -17.85 19.22
N ALA A 153 -63.66 -17.98 19.61
CA ALA A 153 -64.38 -19.26 19.51
C ALA A 153 -64.43 -19.77 18.06
N PHE A 154 -64.67 -18.86 17.11
CA PHE A 154 -64.68 -19.18 15.69
C PHE A 154 -63.32 -19.70 15.19
N TRP A 155 -62.21 -19.03 15.52
CA TRP A 155 -60.86 -19.49 15.16
C TRP A 155 -60.48 -20.83 15.78
N MET A 156 -60.92 -21.11 17.01
CA MET A 156 -60.66 -22.39 17.68
C MET A 156 -61.35 -23.56 16.97
N VAL A 157 -62.61 -23.40 16.58
CA VAL A 157 -63.36 -24.45 15.85
C VAL A 157 -62.72 -24.73 14.49
N ILE A 158 -62.33 -23.68 13.76
CA ILE A 158 -61.60 -23.84 12.48
C ILE A 158 -60.27 -24.56 12.70
N GLY A 159 -59.48 -24.15 13.70
CA GLY A 159 -58.21 -24.79 14.01
C GLY A 159 -58.36 -26.29 14.33
N LEU A 160 -59.37 -26.65 15.12
CA LEU A 160 -59.67 -28.04 15.44
C LEU A 160 -60.13 -28.83 14.19
N ALA A 161 -61.00 -28.25 13.37
CA ALA A 161 -61.46 -28.88 12.13
C ALA A 161 -60.31 -29.13 11.14
N VAL A 162 -59.39 -28.17 11.00
CA VAL A 162 -58.19 -28.30 10.15
C VAL A 162 -57.24 -29.36 10.72
N LEU A 163 -56.99 -29.37 12.03
CA LEU A 163 -56.14 -30.38 12.67
C LEU A 163 -56.72 -31.79 12.50
N LEU A 164 -58.02 -31.96 12.73
CA LEU A 164 -58.70 -33.25 12.55
C LEU A 164 -58.72 -33.66 11.08
N GLY A 165 -58.99 -32.73 10.16
CA GLY A 165 -58.93 -32.98 8.72
C GLY A 165 -57.54 -33.39 8.26
N TRP A 166 -56.49 -32.71 8.73
CA TRP A 166 -55.11 -33.07 8.43
C TRP A 166 -54.74 -34.45 9.00
N PHE A 167 -55.15 -34.75 10.24
CA PHE A 167 -54.92 -36.05 10.86
C PHE A 167 -55.61 -37.18 10.08
N LEU A 168 -56.87 -37.00 9.69
CA LEU A 168 -57.63 -37.97 8.90
C LEU A 168 -57.07 -38.17 7.48
N LEU A 169 -56.49 -37.14 6.86
CA LEU A 169 -55.84 -37.25 5.55
C LEU A 169 -54.42 -37.84 5.64
N ARG A 170 -53.81 -37.86 6.83
CA ARG A 170 -52.49 -38.43 7.09
C ARG A 170 -52.56 -39.90 7.54
N LEU A 171 -53.70 -40.33 8.11
CA LEU A 171 -54.03 -41.75 8.30
C LEU A 171 -54.43 -42.41 6.98
#